data_AF-A0A1X7SLG2-F1
#
_entry.id   AF-A0A1X7SLG2-F1
#
_cell.length_a   1.000
_cell.length_b   1.000
_cell.length_c   1.000
_cell.angle_alpha   90.00
_cell.angle_beta   90.00
_cell.angle_gamma   90.00
#
_symmetry.space_group_name_H-M   'P 1'
#
loop_
_entity.id
_entity.type
_entity.pdbx_description
1 polymer ?
#
loop_
_entity_poly.entity_id
_entity_poly.type
_entity_poly.pdbx_seq_one_letter_code
_entity_poly.pdbx_strand_id
1 'polypeptide(L)'
;MLTQNQTLKYLEINAISKLFGAMSIPSSFLPLLTTGLRHNTSLQQLNVYIPLNEEIRTFINVISQKNNLTELKVNFKPDQSYSNCSRDKKEQIMTLLFYEQLLPAVTNMLQSHATIRLLRVVCRNINKESSQPNWIELVLHLYEIIFIHPSLEYIEIHTGLYDASRLLVDTLKDQKKTLIDRHRKEQPHKPLPIVKF
;
A
#
# COMPACT_ATOMS: atom_id res chain seq x y z
N MET A 1 0.59 24.47 -4.81
CA MET A 1 1.06 24.20 -3.43
C MET A 1 2.21 23.19 -3.39
N LEU A 2 1.99 21.89 -3.68
CA LEU A 2 3.05 20.85 -3.54
C LEU A 2 4.30 21.11 -4.40
N THR A 3 4.12 21.65 -5.60
CA THR A 3 5.20 21.99 -6.52
C THR A 3 6.06 23.18 -6.07
N GLN A 4 5.49 24.09 -5.29
CA GLN A 4 6.15 25.34 -4.87
C GLN A 4 6.68 25.25 -3.44
N ASN A 5 6.09 24.41 -2.60
CA ASN A 5 6.48 24.29 -1.21
C ASN A 5 7.71 23.38 -1.08
N GLN A 6 8.86 23.98 -0.78
CA GLN A 6 10.15 23.30 -0.65
C GLN A 6 10.46 22.87 0.80
N THR A 7 9.57 23.13 1.75
CA THR A 7 9.79 22.84 3.18
C THR A 7 8.77 21.87 3.77
N LEU A 8 7.71 21.52 3.01
CA LEU A 8 6.66 20.61 3.44
C LEU A 8 7.25 19.25 3.80
N LYS A 9 7.18 18.87 5.08
CA LYS A 9 7.64 17.56 5.58
C LYS A 9 6.52 16.54 5.71
N TYR A 10 5.32 17.01 5.99
CA TYR A 10 4.14 16.19 6.25
C TYR A 10 2.98 16.63 5.38
N LEU A 11 2.30 15.69 4.73
CA LEU A 11 1.06 15.91 4.02
C LEU A 11 0.03 14.89 4.44
N GLU A 12 -1.09 15.37 4.96
CA GLU A 12 -2.28 14.57 5.18
C GLU A 12 -3.44 15.07 4.33
N ILE A 13 -4.08 14.16 3.60
CA ILE A 13 -5.33 14.42 2.89
C ILE A 13 -6.37 13.48 3.46
N ASN A 14 -7.11 13.97 4.44
CA ASN A 14 -8.11 13.20 5.16
C ASN A 14 -9.37 12.99 4.31
N ALA A 15 -10.07 11.89 4.58
CA ALA A 15 -11.39 11.65 4.01
C ALA A 15 -12.41 12.62 4.64
N ILE A 16 -13.23 13.26 3.81
CA ILE A 16 -14.34 14.09 4.32
C ILE A 16 -15.39 13.13 4.89
N SER A 17 -15.60 13.22 6.20
CA SER A 17 -16.70 12.56 6.90
C SER A 17 -18.01 13.28 6.55
N LYS A 18 -18.86 12.66 5.75
CA LYS A 18 -20.29 12.96 5.73
C LYS A 18 -21.04 11.75 6.27
N LEU A 19 -21.07 11.61 7.59
CA LEU A 19 -22.03 10.84 8.41
C LEU A 19 -22.33 9.35 8.11
N PHE A 20 -22.08 8.77 6.93
CA PHE A 20 -22.42 7.36 6.60
C PHE A 20 -21.47 6.68 5.58
N GLY A 21 -20.34 7.30 5.26
CA GLY A 21 -19.37 6.70 4.34
C GLY A 21 -18.32 7.73 3.99
N ALA A 22 -17.17 7.67 4.65
CA ALA A 22 -16.09 8.61 4.40
C ALA A 22 -15.73 8.61 2.90
N MET A 23 -15.73 9.78 2.24
CA MET A 23 -15.35 9.90 0.83
C MET A 23 -13.82 9.93 0.71
N SER A 24 -13.23 9.12 -0.17
CA SER A 24 -11.87 9.38 -0.65
C SER A 24 -11.86 10.66 -1.48
N ILE A 25 -10.68 11.21 -1.77
CA ILE A 25 -10.61 12.23 -2.81
C ILE A 25 -11.20 11.71 -4.12
N PRO A 26 -11.82 12.55 -4.96
CA PRO A 26 -12.27 12.14 -6.29
C PRO A 26 -11.11 11.59 -7.10
N SER A 27 -11.34 10.59 -7.96
CA SER A 27 -10.29 10.05 -8.83
C SER A 27 -9.69 11.10 -9.75
N SER A 28 -10.49 12.09 -10.18
CA SER A 28 -9.99 13.24 -10.94
C SER A 28 -8.91 14.06 -10.22
N PHE A 29 -8.79 13.94 -8.89
CA PHE A 29 -7.74 14.61 -8.13
C PHE A 29 -6.44 13.80 -8.05
N LEU A 30 -6.48 12.48 -8.26
CA LEU A 30 -5.31 11.61 -8.14
C LEU A 30 -4.17 11.99 -9.11
N PRO A 31 -4.43 12.34 -10.40
CA PRO A 31 -3.39 12.86 -11.29
C PRO A 31 -2.75 14.16 -10.81
N LEU A 32 -3.55 15.07 -10.25
CA LEU A 32 -3.08 16.35 -9.72
C LEU A 32 -2.18 16.14 -8.49
N LEU A 33 -2.62 15.28 -7.57
CA LEU A 33 -1.83 14.88 -6.41
C LEU A 33 -0.52 14.22 -6.83
N THR A 34 -0.58 13.26 -7.76
CA THR A 34 0.58 12.55 -8.30
C THR A 34 1.59 13.50 -8.93
N THR A 35 1.11 14.46 -9.72
CA THR A 35 1.95 15.50 -10.34
C THR A 35 2.58 16.39 -9.27
N GLY A 36 1.81 16.85 -8.29
CA GLY A 36 2.31 17.66 -7.19
C GLY A 36 3.39 16.94 -6.39
N LEU A 37 3.16 15.68 -6.05
CA LEU A 37 4.10 14.83 -5.33
C LEU A 37 5.38 14.62 -6.13
N ARG A 38 5.30 14.40 -7.45
CA ARG A 38 6.47 14.23 -8.34
C ARG A 38 7.46 15.38 -8.21
N HIS A 39 6.98 16.61 -8.13
CA HIS A 39 7.85 17.79 -8.01
C HIS A 39 8.27 18.12 -6.58
N ASN A 40 7.53 17.68 -5.56
CA ASN A 40 7.91 17.93 -4.18
C ASN A 40 9.15 17.11 -3.79
N THR A 41 10.18 17.76 -3.27
CA THR A 41 11.44 17.13 -2.87
C THR A 41 11.63 17.04 -1.36
N SER A 42 10.77 17.68 -0.56
CA SER A 42 10.97 17.83 0.88
C SER A 42 10.16 16.86 1.73
N LEU A 43 9.10 16.26 1.16
CA LEU A 43 8.12 15.45 1.87
C LEU A 43 8.76 14.19 2.46
N GLN A 44 8.50 13.97 3.74
CA GLN A 44 8.99 12.83 4.52
C GLN A 44 7.87 11.90 4.94
N GLN A 45 6.65 12.42 5.08
CA GLN A 45 5.50 11.66 5.53
C GLN A 45 4.27 11.98 4.70
N LEU A 46 3.58 10.95 4.22
CA LEU A 46 2.36 11.06 3.42
C LEU A 46 1.25 10.20 4.01
N ASN A 47 0.11 10.81 4.33
CA ASN A 47 -1.12 10.12 4.71
C ASN A 47 -2.27 10.53 3.80
N VAL A 48 -2.80 9.61 3.00
CA VAL A 48 -3.83 9.96 2.00
C VAL A 48 -4.94 8.93 1.89
N TYR A 49 -6.15 9.42 1.62
CA TYR A 49 -7.33 8.61 1.32
C TYR A 49 -7.69 8.74 -0.16
N ILE A 50 -7.35 7.73 -0.96
CA ILE A 50 -7.44 7.77 -2.43
C ILE A 50 -8.28 6.60 -2.97
N PRO A 51 -8.91 6.75 -4.15
CA PRO A 51 -9.60 5.63 -4.78
C PRO A 51 -8.57 4.61 -5.28
N LEU A 52 -8.90 3.32 -5.19
CA LEU A 52 -8.17 2.28 -5.88
C LEU A 52 -8.76 2.10 -7.28
N ASN A 53 -7.99 2.47 -8.28
CA ASN A 53 -8.34 2.38 -9.70
C ASN A 53 -7.07 2.14 -10.54
N GLU A 54 -7.19 2.18 -11.86
CA GLU A 54 -6.11 1.89 -12.82
C GLU A 54 -4.90 2.85 -12.73
N GLU A 55 -5.08 4.04 -12.15
CA GLU A 55 -3.98 5.02 -12.02
C GLU A 55 -3.07 4.73 -10.82
N ILE A 56 -3.42 3.74 -9.98
CA ILE A 56 -2.68 3.49 -8.74
C ILE A 56 -1.21 3.14 -8.99
N ARG A 57 -0.95 2.43 -10.08
CA ARG A 57 0.43 2.08 -10.47
C ARG A 57 1.26 3.34 -10.68
N THR A 58 0.70 4.35 -11.35
CA THR A 58 1.38 5.62 -11.61
C THR A 58 1.63 6.38 -10.31
N PHE A 59 0.65 6.41 -9.41
CA PHE A 59 0.81 7.03 -8.10
C PHE A 59 1.95 6.36 -7.30
N ILE A 60 1.94 5.04 -7.15
CA ILE A 60 2.97 4.31 -6.40
C ILE A 60 4.35 4.43 -7.07
N ASN A 61 4.44 4.44 -8.39
CA ASN A 61 5.70 4.67 -9.11
C ASN A 61 6.28 6.08 -8.84
N VAL A 62 5.43 7.09 -8.65
CA VAL A 62 5.92 8.41 -8.24
C VAL A 62 6.41 8.37 -6.80
N ILE A 63 5.72 7.64 -5.92
CA ILE A 63 6.15 7.47 -4.53
C ILE A 63 7.50 6.73 -4.44
N SER A 64 7.74 5.70 -5.26
CA SER A 64 9.01 4.94 -5.23
C SER A 64 10.24 5.81 -5.53
N GLN A 65 10.05 6.92 -6.25
CA GLN A 65 11.11 7.87 -6.57
C GLN A 65 11.32 8.94 -5.47
N LYS A 66 10.55 8.89 -4.37
CA LYS A 66 10.61 9.88 -3.28
C LYS A 66 11.58 9.46 -2.19
N ASN A 67 12.88 9.46 -2.46
CA ASN A 67 13.93 9.01 -1.52
C ASN A 67 13.88 9.65 -0.11
N ASN A 68 13.25 10.82 0.05
CA ASN A 68 13.08 11.49 1.33
C ASN A 68 11.85 11.00 2.13
N LEU A 69 10.94 10.24 1.52
CA LEU A 69 9.71 9.76 2.13
C LEU A 69 10.01 8.56 3.04
N THR A 70 9.91 8.75 4.34
CA THR A 70 10.16 7.70 5.34
C THR A 70 8.89 7.02 5.83
N GLU A 71 7.73 7.66 5.68
CA GLU A 71 6.44 7.09 6.09
C GLU A 71 5.36 7.30 5.04
N LEU A 72 4.68 6.20 4.69
CA LEU A 72 3.57 6.19 3.76
C LEU A 72 2.36 5.50 4.40
N LYS A 73 1.24 6.21 4.47
CA LYS A 73 -0.05 5.68 4.90
C LYS A 73 -1.07 5.95 3.79
N VAL A 74 -1.58 4.89 3.17
CA VAL A 74 -2.56 5.01 2.09
C VAL A 74 -3.81 4.22 2.44
N ASN A 75 -4.95 4.90 2.37
CA ASN A 75 -6.25 4.33 2.61
C ASN A 75 -7.04 4.31 1.30
N PHE A 76 -7.15 3.11 0.73
CA PHE A 76 -7.87 2.83 -0.49
C PHE A 76 -9.35 2.61 -0.25
N LYS A 77 -10.15 3.15 -1.16
CA LYS A 77 -11.60 2.91 -1.26
C LYS A 77 -11.98 2.57 -2.69
N PRO A 78 -13.13 1.92 -2.91
CA PRO A 78 -13.69 1.79 -4.24
C PRO A 78 -13.84 3.18 -4.88
N ASP A 79 -13.46 3.27 -6.16
CA ASP A 79 -13.72 4.46 -6.97
C ASP A 79 -15.22 4.81 -6.99
N GLN A 80 -15.53 6.10 -7.08
CA GLN A 80 -16.91 6.60 -7.12
C GLN A 80 -17.70 6.03 -8.31
N SER A 81 -17.03 5.67 -9.41
CA SER A 81 -17.65 5.01 -10.58
C SER A 81 -18.30 3.67 -10.21
N TYR A 82 -17.85 3.03 -9.13
CA TYR A 82 -18.43 1.78 -8.64
C TYR A 82 -19.55 2.01 -7.62
N SER A 83 -19.98 3.25 -7.33
CA SER A 83 -20.97 3.54 -6.27
C SER A 83 -22.24 2.71 -6.40
N ASN A 84 -22.71 2.52 -7.64
CA ASN A 84 -23.96 1.84 -7.98
C ASN A 84 -23.81 0.32 -8.12
N CYS A 85 -22.60 -0.23 -7.98
CA CYS A 85 -22.38 -1.67 -8.05
C CYS A 85 -22.84 -2.38 -6.77
N SER A 86 -23.26 -3.64 -6.92
CA SER A 86 -23.51 -4.54 -5.80
C SER A 86 -22.24 -4.72 -4.97
N ARG A 87 -22.41 -5.13 -3.70
CA ARG A 87 -21.29 -5.41 -2.80
C ARG A 87 -20.34 -6.46 -3.41
N ASP A 88 -20.89 -7.55 -3.92
CA ASP A 88 -20.10 -8.66 -4.49
C ASP A 88 -19.29 -8.21 -5.71
N LYS A 89 -19.88 -7.37 -6.57
CA LYS A 89 -19.18 -6.81 -7.73
C LYS A 89 -18.06 -5.86 -7.32
N LYS A 90 -18.31 -5.00 -6.31
CA LYS A 90 -17.25 -4.14 -5.73
C LYS A 90 -16.12 -4.98 -5.17
N GLU A 91 -16.46 -6.07 -4.47
CA GLU A 91 -15.49 -6.95 -3.84
C GLU A 91 -14.61 -7.67 -4.87
N GLN A 92 -15.20 -8.18 -5.96
CA GLN A 92 -14.45 -8.76 -7.08
C GLN A 92 -13.49 -7.76 -7.73
N ILE A 93 -13.98 -6.55 -8.06
CA ILE A 93 -13.16 -5.50 -8.69
C ILE A 93 -12.00 -5.09 -7.77
N MET A 94 -12.29 -4.83 -6.50
CA MET A 94 -11.27 -4.43 -5.52
C MET A 94 -10.24 -5.54 -5.31
N THR A 95 -10.66 -6.81 -5.27
CA THR A 95 -9.77 -7.96 -5.15
C THR A 95 -8.79 -8.03 -6.32
N LEU A 96 -9.28 -7.88 -7.56
CA LEU A 96 -8.44 -7.86 -8.75
C LEU A 96 -7.45 -6.68 -8.73
N LEU A 97 -7.93 -5.46 -8.47
CA LEU A 97 -7.06 -4.28 -8.40
C LEU A 97 -6.00 -4.40 -7.30
N PHE A 98 -6.35 -5.01 -6.16
CA PHE A 98 -5.40 -5.23 -5.08
C PHE A 98 -4.28 -6.18 -5.50
N TYR A 99 -4.60 -7.39 -5.94
CA TYR A 99 -3.59 -8.40 -6.25
C TYR A 99 -2.86 -8.13 -7.57
N GLU A 100 -3.53 -7.62 -8.59
CA GLU A 100 -2.94 -7.50 -9.93
C GLU A 100 -2.26 -6.15 -10.17
N GLN A 101 -2.63 -5.10 -9.41
CA GLN A 101 -2.04 -3.76 -9.60
C GLN A 101 -1.34 -3.24 -8.36
N LEU A 102 -2.05 -3.13 -7.23
CA LEU A 102 -1.51 -2.48 -6.05
C LEU A 102 -0.37 -3.28 -5.42
N LEU A 103 -0.56 -4.59 -5.23
CA LEU A 103 0.42 -5.46 -4.59
C LEU A 103 1.75 -5.48 -5.37
N PRO A 104 1.77 -5.71 -6.71
CA PRO A 104 3.00 -5.60 -7.49
C PRO A 104 3.63 -4.21 -7.45
N ALA A 105 2.83 -3.14 -7.50
CA ALA A 105 3.35 -1.78 -7.44
C ALA A 105 4.02 -1.48 -6.10
N VAL A 106 3.42 -1.91 -4.98
CA VAL A 106 3.99 -1.76 -3.63
C VAL A 106 5.25 -2.60 -3.48
N THR A 107 5.27 -3.84 -3.99
CA THR A 107 6.48 -4.68 -3.97
C THR A 107 7.63 -4.02 -4.72
N ASN A 108 7.38 -3.52 -5.94
CA ASN A 108 8.38 -2.81 -6.73
C ASN A 108 8.85 -1.50 -6.06
N MET A 109 7.92 -0.79 -5.39
CA MET A 109 8.25 0.40 -4.61
C MET A 109 9.20 0.03 -3.47
N LEU A 110 8.88 -0.98 -2.66
CA LEU A 110 9.76 -1.45 -1.58
C LEU A 110 11.12 -1.90 -2.12
N GLN A 111 11.16 -2.59 -3.25
CA GLN A 111 12.42 -3.05 -3.84
C GLN A 111 13.33 -1.89 -4.28
N SER A 112 12.76 -0.77 -4.74
CA SER A 112 13.51 0.40 -5.24
C SER A 112 13.72 1.50 -4.20
N HIS A 113 12.90 1.55 -3.15
CA HIS A 113 12.85 2.66 -2.21
C HIS A 113 13.51 2.30 -0.86
N ALA A 114 14.83 2.48 -0.77
CA ALA A 114 15.60 2.01 0.38
C ALA A 114 15.23 2.64 1.74
N THR A 115 14.69 3.86 1.79
CA THR A 115 14.56 4.66 3.03
C THR A 115 13.21 4.57 3.73
N ILE A 116 12.23 3.86 3.17
CA ILE A 116 10.91 3.76 3.79
C ILE A 116 11.00 2.93 5.07
N ARG A 117 10.50 3.49 6.18
CA ARG A 117 10.52 2.88 7.50
C ARG A 117 9.15 2.37 7.92
N LEU A 118 8.10 3.10 7.56
CA LEU A 118 6.71 2.76 7.85
C LEU A 118 5.88 2.75 6.57
N LEU A 119 5.23 1.61 6.31
CA LEU A 119 4.22 1.48 5.26
C LEU A 119 2.90 0.98 5.84
N ARG A 120 1.83 1.73 5.62
CA ARG A 120 0.47 1.29 5.94
C ARG A 120 -0.39 1.35 4.68
N VAL A 121 -0.92 0.21 4.28
CA VAL A 121 -1.84 0.06 3.16
C VAL A 121 -3.16 -0.46 3.70
N VAL A 122 -4.21 0.34 3.62
CA VAL A 122 -5.56 -0.09 3.97
C VAL A 122 -6.35 -0.18 2.68
N CYS A 123 -6.89 -1.35 2.36
CA CYS A 123 -7.76 -1.58 1.21
C CYS A 123 -9.03 -2.26 1.68
N ARG A 124 -10.18 -1.61 1.54
CA ARG A 124 -11.46 -2.18 2.00
C ARG A 124 -12.15 -2.96 0.88
N ASN A 125 -12.99 -3.93 1.27
CA ASN A 125 -13.79 -4.75 0.36
C ASN A 125 -12.95 -5.68 -0.53
N ILE A 126 -11.92 -6.31 0.02
CA ILE A 126 -11.24 -7.43 -0.65
C ILE A 126 -11.92 -8.73 -0.23
N ASN A 127 -12.06 -9.66 -1.18
CA ASN A 127 -12.54 -11.00 -0.88
C ASN A 127 -11.50 -11.77 -0.09
N LYS A 128 -11.79 -11.99 1.18
CA LYS A 128 -10.87 -12.65 2.12
C LYS A 128 -10.62 -14.13 1.82
N GLU A 129 -11.54 -14.78 1.11
CA GLU A 129 -11.47 -16.20 0.75
C GLU A 129 -10.84 -16.41 -0.63
N SER A 130 -10.61 -15.34 -1.39
CA SER A 130 -10.10 -15.45 -2.75
C SER A 130 -8.62 -15.76 -2.75
N SER A 131 -8.26 -16.82 -3.46
CA SER A 131 -6.90 -17.29 -3.62
C SER A 131 -6.73 -17.80 -5.05
N GLN A 132 -5.67 -17.34 -5.72
CA GLN A 132 -5.26 -17.83 -7.02
C GLN A 132 -3.76 -18.13 -6.99
N PRO A 133 -3.27 -19.14 -7.72
CA PRO A 133 -1.85 -19.52 -7.69
C PRO A 133 -0.88 -18.37 -8.00
N ASN A 134 -1.19 -17.55 -9.01
CA ASN A 134 -0.43 -16.34 -9.35
C ASN A 134 -0.41 -15.32 -8.19
N TRP A 135 -1.49 -15.18 -7.42
CA TRP A 135 -1.51 -14.26 -6.29
C TRP A 135 -0.67 -14.76 -5.11
N ILE A 136 -0.56 -16.09 -4.91
CA ILE A 136 0.36 -16.67 -3.93
C ILE A 136 1.80 -16.23 -4.23
N GLU A 137 2.22 -16.34 -5.49
CA GLU A 137 3.56 -15.91 -5.91
C GLU A 137 3.81 -14.42 -5.66
N LEU A 138 2.82 -13.56 -5.92
CA LEU A 138 2.92 -12.12 -5.66
C LEU A 138 3.05 -11.81 -4.16
N VAL A 139 2.31 -12.52 -3.31
CA VAL A 139 2.38 -12.39 -1.85
C VAL A 139 3.72 -12.90 -1.31
N LEU A 140 4.21 -14.03 -1.81
CA LEU A 140 5.53 -14.56 -1.48
C LEU A 140 6.63 -13.55 -1.82
N HIS A 141 6.61 -13.01 -3.03
CA HIS A 141 7.58 -12.01 -3.47
C HIS A 141 7.53 -10.75 -2.59
N LEU A 142 6.33 -10.27 -2.22
CA LEU A 142 6.20 -9.17 -1.27
C LEU A 142 6.91 -9.48 0.07
N TYR A 143 6.72 -10.68 0.63
CA TYR A 143 7.34 -11.04 1.91
C TYR A 143 8.85 -11.15 1.84
N GLU A 144 9.39 -11.71 0.76
CA GLU A 144 10.83 -11.75 0.56
C GLU A 144 11.42 -10.34 0.61
N ILE A 145 10.79 -9.38 -0.10
CA ILE A 145 11.23 -7.99 -0.11
C ILE A 145 11.08 -7.34 1.27
N ILE A 146 9.95 -7.53 1.97
CA ILE A 146 9.72 -6.95 3.31
C ILE A 146 10.81 -7.37 4.29
N PHE A 147 11.13 -8.66 4.36
CA PHE A 147 12.04 -9.19 5.37
C PHE A 147 13.49 -8.81 5.11
N ILE A 148 13.87 -8.47 3.89
CA ILE A 148 15.25 -8.04 3.56
C ILE A 148 15.33 -6.53 3.26
N HIS A 149 14.24 -5.79 3.40
CA HIS A 149 14.24 -4.36 3.10
C HIS A 149 15.19 -3.62 4.03
N PRO A 150 16.07 -2.73 3.56
CA PRO A 150 17.14 -2.13 4.37
C PRO A 150 16.62 -1.26 5.52
N SER A 151 15.60 -0.42 5.31
CA SER A 151 15.10 0.50 6.36
C SER A 151 13.71 0.20 6.90
N LEU A 152 13.01 -0.83 6.41
CA LEU A 152 11.61 -1.07 6.81
C LEU A 152 11.58 -1.56 8.26
N GLU A 153 10.77 -0.92 9.08
CA GLU A 153 10.57 -1.23 10.51
C GLU A 153 9.14 -1.72 10.76
N TYR A 154 8.17 -1.16 10.05
CA TYR A 154 6.76 -1.48 10.21
C TYR A 154 6.05 -1.54 8.87
N ILE A 155 5.29 -2.62 8.66
CA ILE A 155 4.33 -2.72 7.58
C ILE A 155 2.98 -3.27 8.07
N GLU A 156 1.92 -2.62 7.64
CA GLU A 156 0.54 -3.05 7.88
C GLU A 156 -0.23 -3.05 6.57
N ILE A 157 -0.81 -4.19 6.21
CA ILE A 157 -1.67 -4.35 5.03
C ILE A 157 -3.03 -4.83 5.48
N HIS A 158 -3.99 -3.92 5.57
CA HIS A 158 -5.33 -4.23 6.04
C HIS A 158 -6.29 -4.37 4.86
N THR A 159 -6.83 -5.57 4.61
CA THR A 159 -7.65 -5.85 3.41
C THR A 159 -9.16 -5.99 3.66
N GLY A 160 -9.62 -5.86 4.91
CA GLY A 160 -11.02 -6.13 5.28
C GLY A 160 -11.65 -5.05 6.17
N LEU A 161 -12.88 -5.29 6.63
CA LEU A 161 -13.52 -4.52 7.71
C LEU A 161 -13.32 -5.19 9.08
N TYR A 162 -13.20 -6.52 9.08
CA TYR A 162 -13.14 -7.34 10.29
C TYR A 162 -12.02 -8.39 10.21
N ASP A 163 -11.80 -8.99 9.04
CA ASP A 163 -10.80 -10.03 8.84
C ASP A 163 -9.78 -9.63 7.76
N ALA A 164 -8.51 -10.01 7.98
CA ALA A 164 -7.48 -9.96 6.95
C ALA A 164 -7.73 -11.00 5.85
N SER A 165 -7.14 -10.78 4.67
CA SER A 165 -7.10 -11.76 3.60
C SER A 165 -6.45 -13.05 4.11
N ARG A 166 -7.14 -14.19 3.98
CA ARG A 166 -6.58 -15.49 4.38
C ARG A 166 -5.32 -15.79 3.60
N LEU A 167 -5.28 -15.44 2.31
CA LEU A 167 -4.10 -15.61 1.47
C LEU A 167 -2.86 -14.91 2.06
N LEU A 168 -2.98 -13.66 2.53
CA LEU A 168 -1.86 -12.96 3.17
C LEU A 168 -1.42 -13.66 4.46
N VAL A 169 -2.38 -13.96 5.34
CA VAL A 169 -2.12 -14.52 6.67
C VAL A 169 -1.52 -15.92 6.60
N ASP A 170 -2.14 -16.81 5.83
CA ASP A 170 -1.74 -18.22 5.71
C ASP A 170 -0.38 -18.32 5.02
N THR A 171 -0.15 -17.56 3.94
CA THR A 171 1.15 -17.53 3.26
C THR A 171 2.26 -17.05 4.19
N LEU A 172 2.03 -16.01 5.01
CA LEU A 172 3.03 -15.58 5.98
C LEU A 172 3.28 -16.68 7.01
N LYS A 173 2.24 -17.30 7.53
CA LYS A 173 2.35 -18.37 8.54
C LYS A 173 3.21 -19.52 8.04
N ASP A 174 3.00 -19.95 6.80
CA ASP A 174 3.71 -21.07 6.19
C ASP A 174 5.19 -20.73 5.92
N GLN A 175 5.49 -19.50 5.51
CA GLN A 175 6.85 -19.08 5.15
C GLN A 175 7.63 -18.40 6.28
N LYS A 176 7.00 -18.15 7.43
CA LYS A 176 7.55 -17.32 8.51
C LYS A 176 8.97 -17.71 8.91
N LYS A 177 9.21 -19.02 9.08
CA LYS A 177 10.52 -19.52 9.49
C LYS A 177 11.58 -19.22 8.44
N THR A 178 11.32 -19.56 7.18
CA THR A 178 12.23 -19.33 6.05
C THR A 178 12.56 -17.85 5.89
N LEU A 179 11.56 -16.97 6.01
CA LEU A 179 11.73 -15.52 5.90
C LEU A 179 12.62 -14.96 7.04
N ILE A 180 12.43 -15.45 8.27
CA ILE A 180 13.26 -15.06 9.43
C ILE A 180 14.70 -15.56 9.28
N ASP A 181 14.88 -16.80 8.85
CA ASP A 181 16.21 -17.39 8.66
C ASP A 181 16.97 -16.64 7.57
N ARG A 182 16.29 -16.27 6.48
CA ARG A 182 16.84 -15.42 5.41
C ARG A 182 17.22 -14.03 5.92
N HIS A 183 16.33 -13.35 6.66
CA HIS A 183 16.62 -12.04 7.25
C HIS A 183 17.86 -12.09 8.16
N ARG A 184 17.97 -13.08 9.04
CA ARG A 184 19.14 -13.22 9.93
C ARG A 184 20.43 -13.47 9.18
N LYS A 185 20.37 -14.15 8.04
CA LYS A 185 21.54 -14.40 7.18
C LYS A 185 21.96 -13.14 6.43
N GLU A 186 21.01 -12.41 5.85
CA GLU A 186 21.29 -11.24 5.00
C GLU A 186 21.53 -9.96 5.82
N GLN A 187 20.89 -9.82 6.99
CA GLN A 187 20.89 -8.62 7.82
C GLN A 187 21.03 -8.97 9.33
N PRO A 188 22.14 -9.59 9.77
CA PRO A 188 22.27 -10.17 11.11
C PRO A 188 22.11 -9.19 12.28
N HIS A 189 22.39 -7.90 12.05
CA HIS A 189 22.32 -6.86 13.07
C HIS A 189 21.01 -6.06 13.05
N LYS A 190 20.15 -6.30 12.06
CA LYS A 190 18.90 -5.57 11.93
C LYS A 190 17.79 -6.30 12.71
N PRO A 191 16.91 -5.58 13.43
CA PRO A 191 15.68 -6.16 13.95
C PRO A 191 14.76 -6.62 12.82
N LEU A 192 13.97 -7.67 13.09
CA LEU A 192 12.89 -8.08 12.19
C LEU A 192 11.85 -6.95 12.04
N PRO A 193 11.35 -6.70 10.82
CA PRO A 193 10.24 -5.76 10.64
C PRO A 193 8.97 -6.28 11.33
N ILE A 194 8.18 -5.36 11.87
CA ILE A 194 6.85 -5.66 12.39
C ILE A 194 5.89 -5.75 11.21
N VAL A 195 5.30 -6.93 11.00
CA VAL A 195 4.35 -7.19 9.91
C VAL A 195 2.96 -7.45 10.50
N LYS A 196 1.95 -6.70 10.07
CA LYS A 196 0.54 -6.83 10.48
C LYS A 196 -0.42 -6.91 9.30
N PHE A 197 -1.50 -7.68 9.46
CA PHE A 197 -2.64 -7.77 8.53
C PHE A 197 -3.96 -7.56 9.28
#